data_AF-A0A9P6MNU4-F1
#
_entry.id   AF-A0A9P6MNU4-F1
#
_cell.length_a   1.000
_cell.length_b   1.000
_cell.length_c   1.000
_cell.angle_alpha   90.00
_cell.angle_beta   90.00
_cell.angle_gamma   90.00
#
_symmetry.space_group_name_H-M   'P 1'
#
loop_
_entity.id
_entity.type
_entity.pdbx_description
1 polymer ?
#
loop_
_entity_poly.entity_id
_entity_poly.type
_entity_poly.pdbx_seq_one_letter_code
_entity_poly.pdbx_strand_id
1 'polypeptide(L)'
;MDKIEIFCIVEGEDTLFSVKASRDESISTLKELIQPKRPAMKDVYASDLTLWHVSIPSTPKRIIKRRDLTDAEKANKEPENIEDPSITISEVFGTSLPKRTIHLIVDPTQAPVLTRTPSPPPAELETEAFHMRLGKIKQDFFQPGNTISDFLRMFVEGELSLPEADCCVKGLPKAWLRSSSFAQKSPRPALYLLHPTRPHQTTSTTTPPSVAALETISNFQNNDLITFFGVSGCGKTRAVVEMLAQTWGFYLNGSQPIENGLNIQAITGCLLLARLLVLEYCLSLNRCDAFTRDRWMLLQVCPGAFEPTIPDVFDSIFRALLDVYHGHIPAISFPNLKRLLQTQFHLVQRLLSSYASDSPPSKFLVVLDEAQTLSDHGKGYFMSHAESGDLRSILSPIIHGLRSISSNTQNYCVVTCGTGIGADELEVLLSSGGIGNSWEQVNR
;
A
#
# COMPACT_ATOMS: atom_id res chain seq x y z
N MET A 1 28.16 -20.77 39.04
CA MET A 1 27.61 -20.86 37.67
C MET A 1 28.68 -20.39 36.72
N ASP A 2 29.21 -21.30 35.91
CA ASP A 2 30.29 -21.03 34.96
C ASP A 2 29.70 -20.29 33.75
N LYS A 3 29.93 -18.98 33.66
CA LYS A 3 29.38 -18.12 32.59
C LYS A 3 30.36 -18.06 31.43
N ILE A 4 29.83 -18.18 30.22
CA ILE A 4 30.60 -18.04 28.99
C ILE A 4 30.21 -16.75 28.26
N GLU A 5 31.19 -16.08 27.68
CA GLU A 5 30.97 -14.88 26.86
C GLU A 5 31.09 -15.25 25.38
N ILE A 6 30.02 -15.04 24.63
CA ILE A 6 29.87 -15.43 23.23
C ILE A 6 29.80 -14.16 22.37
N PHE A 7 30.78 -14.00 21.48
CA PHE A 7 30.82 -12.92 20.49
C PHE A 7 29.96 -13.27 19.27
N CYS A 8 29.02 -12.39 18.97
CA CYS A 8 28.00 -12.54 17.94
C CYS A 8 28.09 -11.38 16.95
N ILE A 9 27.72 -11.66 15.70
CA ILE A 9 27.48 -10.64 14.66
C ILE A 9 26.19 -10.96 13.92
N VAL A 10 25.44 -9.94 13.52
CA VAL A 10 24.24 -10.14 12.68
C VAL A 10 24.69 -10.28 11.23
N GLU A 11 24.09 -11.21 10.48
CA GLU A 11 24.40 -11.41 9.07
C GLU A 11 24.18 -10.12 8.27
N GLY A 12 25.22 -9.67 7.54
CA GLY A 12 25.18 -8.43 6.77
C GLY A 12 25.57 -7.17 7.55
N GLU A 13 25.92 -7.29 8.83
CA GLU A 13 26.46 -6.19 9.63
C GLU A 13 27.99 -6.28 9.83
N ASP A 14 28.59 -5.22 10.36
CA ASP A 14 30.02 -5.10 10.66
C ASP A 14 30.31 -4.93 12.17
N THR A 15 29.27 -4.92 13.01
CA THR A 15 29.37 -4.55 14.42
C THR A 15 29.20 -5.76 15.34
N LEU A 16 30.25 -6.10 16.06
CA LEU A 16 30.27 -7.19 17.06
C LEU A 16 29.55 -6.80 18.36
N PHE A 17 28.91 -7.78 18.98
CA PHE A 17 28.38 -7.68 20.34
C PHE A 17 28.66 -8.97 21.11
N SER A 18 28.67 -8.91 22.44
CA SER A 18 28.83 -10.08 23.29
C SER A 18 27.58 -10.38 24.11
N VAL A 19 27.34 -11.67 24.33
CA VAL A 19 26.28 -12.19 25.19
C VAL A 19 26.90 -13.08 26.26
N LYS A 20 26.50 -12.89 27.52
CA LYS A 20 26.92 -13.72 28.64
C LYS A 20 25.79 -14.68 28.97
N ALA A 21 26.06 -15.98 28.90
CA ALA A 21 25.09 -17.03 29.20
C ALA A 21 25.70 -18.09 30.13
N SER A 22 24.86 -18.84 30.84
CA SER A 22 25.30 -20.01 31.61
C SER A 22 25.54 -21.18 30.67
N ARG A 23 26.56 -22.01 30.92
CA ARG A 23 26.86 -23.16 30.05
C ARG A 23 25.77 -24.23 30.04
N ASP A 24 25.06 -24.36 31.17
CA ASP A 24 23.99 -25.33 31.36
C ASP A 24 22.65 -24.85 30.77
N GLU A 25 22.58 -23.60 30.27
CA GLU A 25 21.38 -23.07 29.58
C GLU A 25 21.29 -23.65 28.16
N SER A 26 20.06 -23.72 27.66
CA SER A 26 19.77 -24.19 26.30
C SER A 26 20.07 -23.12 25.25
N ILE A 27 20.20 -23.56 23.99
CA ILE A 27 20.29 -22.65 22.84
C ILE A 27 19.05 -21.77 22.70
N SER A 28 17.85 -22.22 23.08
CA SER A 28 16.66 -21.36 23.14
C SER A 28 16.85 -20.17 24.08
N THR A 29 17.42 -20.41 25.26
CA THR A 29 17.72 -19.36 26.24
C THR A 29 18.77 -18.39 25.68
N LEU A 30 19.77 -18.90 24.96
CA LEU A 30 20.76 -18.06 24.28
C LEU A 30 20.11 -17.14 23.24
N LYS A 31 19.14 -17.62 22.45
CA LYS A 31 18.42 -16.81 21.47
C LYS A 31 17.64 -15.67 22.14
N GLU A 32 16.99 -15.92 23.28
CA GLU A 32 16.30 -14.89 24.07
C GLU A 32 17.26 -13.81 24.59
N LEU A 33 18.49 -14.19 24.96
CA LEU A 33 19.52 -13.24 25.38
C LEU A 33 20.12 -12.42 24.22
N ILE A 34 20.11 -12.97 23.00
CA ILE A 34 20.60 -12.33 21.77
C ILE A 34 19.58 -11.34 21.21
N GLN A 35 18.30 -11.71 21.14
CA GLN A 35 17.22 -10.94 20.50
C GLN A 35 17.21 -9.44 20.84
N PRO A 36 17.31 -9.00 22.12
CA PRO A 36 17.22 -7.59 22.46
C PRO A 36 18.52 -6.79 22.20
N LYS A 37 19.60 -7.43 21.73
CA LYS A 37 20.94 -6.79 21.62
C LYS A 37 21.11 -5.87 20.41
N ARG A 38 20.28 -6.01 19.36
CA ARG A 38 20.38 -5.20 18.14
C ARG A 38 19.02 -4.75 17.62
N PRO A 39 18.92 -3.52 17.06
CA PRO A 39 17.70 -3.05 16.41
C PRO A 39 17.19 -3.97 15.30
N ALA A 40 18.09 -4.59 14.52
CA ALA A 40 17.75 -5.50 13.42
C ALA A 40 16.97 -6.76 13.87
N MET A 41 16.96 -7.08 15.17
CA MET A 41 16.28 -8.24 15.74
C MET A 41 15.04 -7.86 16.57
N LYS A 42 14.72 -6.57 16.69
CA LYS A 42 13.68 -6.06 17.61
C LYS A 42 12.28 -6.61 17.31
N ASP A 43 11.99 -6.83 16.03
CA ASP A 43 10.69 -7.31 15.54
C ASP A 43 10.70 -8.81 15.18
N VAL A 44 11.77 -9.53 15.53
CA VAL A 44 11.94 -10.97 15.30
C VAL A 44 11.83 -11.71 16.62
N TYR A 45 11.01 -12.77 16.68
CA TYR A 45 10.92 -13.61 17.87
C TYR A 45 12.24 -14.35 18.10
N ALA A 46 12.64 -14.53 19.36
CA ALA A 46 13.86 -15.25 19.69
C ALA A 46 13.90 -16.67 19.08
N SER A 47 12.75 -17.36 19.00
CA SER A 47 12.63 -18.68 18.36
C SER A 47 13.07 -18.70 16.89
N ASP A 48 12.87 -17.57 16.20
CA ASP A 48 13.02 -17.44 14.75
C ASP A 48 14.44 -17.01 14.35
N LEU A 49 15.30 -16.71 15.33
CA LEU A 49 16.71 -16.46 15.09
C LEU A 49 17.41 -17.75 14.67
N THR A 50 18.04 -17.75 13.50
CA THR A 50 18.95 -18.82 13.12
C THR A 50 20.36 -18.48 13.59
N LEU A 51 20.99 -19.44 14.29
CA LEU A 51 22.35 -19.30 14.81
C LEU A 51 23.29 -20.19 14.01
N TRP A 52 24.34 -19.60 13.46
CA TRP A 52 25.41 -20.31 12.78
C TRP A 52 26.67 -20.30 13.65
N HIS A 53 27.12 -21.48 14.05
CA HIS A 53 28.36 -21.66 14.80
C HIS A 53 29.56 -21.53 13.86
N VAL A 54 30.43 -20.56 14.15
CA VAL A 54 31.61 -20.22 13.36
C VAL A 54 32.84 -20.02 14.26
N SER A 55 34.02 -19.99 13.65
CA SER A 55 35.28 -19.64 14.32
C SER A 55 36.07 -18.65 13.46
N ILE A 56 35.63 -17.38 13.44
CA ILE A 56 36.22 -16.35 12.58
C ILE A 56 37.11 -15.43 13.41
N PRO A 57 38.41 -15.29 13.09
CA PRO A 57 39.27 -14.31 13.76
C PRO A 57 38.68 -12.90 13.67
N SER A 58 38.57 -12.21 14.80
CA SER A 58 38.05 -10.85 14.86
C SER A 58 39.00 -9.89 14.13
N THR A 59 38.67 -9.52 12.89
CA THR A 59 39.40 -8.56 12.04
C THR A 59 38.73 -7.18 12.07
N PRO A 60 39.40 -6.08 11.67
CA PRO A 60 38.80 -4.73 11.68
C PRO A 60 37.53 -4.64 10.81
N LYS A 61 36.61 -3.77 11.25
CA LYS A 61 35.23 -3.56 10.76
C LYS A 61 35.06 -3.80 9.26
N ARG A 62 34.51 -4.97 8.92
CA ARG A 62 34.00 -5.30 7.59
C ARG A 62 32.65 -6.00 7.75
N ILE A 63 31.79 -5.84 6.74
CA ILE A 63 30.51 -6.55 6.69
C ILE A 63 30.77 -8.05 6.58
N ILE A 64 30.14 -8.83 7.44
CA ILE A 64 30.25 -10.30 7.43
C ILE A 64 28.95 -10.91 6.93
N LYS A 65 29.04 -11.67 5.84
CA LYS A 65 27.97 -12.53 5.33
C LYS A 65 28.47 -13.96 5.28
N ARG A 66 27.62 -14.91 5.62
CA ARG A 66 28.00 -16.34 5.66
C ARG A 66 28.50 -16.85 4.30
N ARG A 67 27.91 -16.33 3.21
CA ARG A 67 28.27 -16.71 1.83
C ARG A 67 29.60 -16.12 1.35
N ASP A 68 30.08 -15.06 2.01
CA ASP A 68 31.25 -14.28 1.58
C ASP A 68 32.49 -14.54 2.49
N LEU A 69 32.47 -15.63 3.26
CA LEU A 69 33.61 -16.05 4.07
C LEU A 69 34.75 -16.58 3.19
N THR A 70 35.97 -16.16 3.50
CA THR A 70 37.18 -16.61 2.82
C THR A 70 37.49 -18.07 3.14
N ASP A 71 38.24 -18.75 2.27
CA ASP A 71 38.64 -20.15 2.50
C ASP A 71 39.45 -20.32 3.79
N ALA A 72 40.25 -19.31 4.16
CA ALA A 72 41.00 -19.29 5.42
C ALA A 72 40.09 -19.19 6.66
N GLU A 73 38.95 -18.52 6.56
CA GLU A 73 37.96 -18.42 7.66
C GLU A 73 37.15 -19.70 7.79
N LYS A 74 36.76 -20.30 6.67
CA LYS A 74 36.07 -21.60 6.63
C LYS A 74 36.97 -22.74 7.13
N ALA A 75 38.28 -22.66 6.89
CA ALA A 75 39.24 -23.65 7.36
C ALA A 75 39.31 -23.78 8.89
N ASN A 76 38.97 -22.73 9.65
CA ASN A 76 38.93 -22.80 11.12
C ASN A 76 37.68 -23.53 11.62
N LYS A 77 36.52 -23.22 11.02
CA LYS A 77 35.27 -23.94 11.20
C LYS A 77 34.30 -23.53 10.09
N GLU A 78 33.78 -24.49 9.34
CA GLU A 78 32.70 -24.20 8.40
C GLU A 78 31.44 -23.76 9.16
N PRO A 79 30.68 -22.76 8.65
CA PRO A 79 29.45 -22.33 9.29
C PRO A 79 28.45 -23.47 9.44
N GLU A 80 28.17 -23.84 10.69
CA GLU A 80 27.29 -24.94 11.05
C GLU A 80 26.00 -24.40 11.66
N ASN A 81 24.85 -24.83 11.16
CA ASN A 81 23.55 -24.41 11.69
C ASN A 81 23.29 -25.11 13.03
N ILE A 82 22.88 -24.34 14.04
CA ILE A 82 22.42 -24.91 15.31
C ILE A 82 20.90 -25.13 15.24
N GLU A 83 20.49 -26.31 14.77
CA GLU A 83 19.08 -26.63 14.49
C GLU A 83 18.28 -26.96 15.76
N ASP A 84 18.88 -27.72 16.69
CA ASP A 84 18.20 -28.16 17.92
C ASP A 84 18.27 -27.06 19.00
N PRO A 85 17.15 -26.44 19.40
CA PRO A 85 17.15 -25.39 20.41
C PRO A 85 17.27 -25.92 21.85
N SER A 86 17.13 -27.23 22.05
CA SER A 86 17.14 -27.89 23.37
C SER A 86 18.54 -28.28 23.85
N ILE A 87 19.52 -28.35 22.95
CA ILE A 87 20.92 -28.64 23.30
C ILE A 87 21.49 -27.54 24.20
N THR A 88 22.41 -27.93 25.08
CA THR A 88 23.05 -26.99 26.00
C THR A 88 24.13 -26.17 25.31
N ILE A 89 24.40 -24.97 25.82
CA ILE A 89 25.47 -24.11 25.33
C ILE A 89 26.84 -24.82 25.46
N SER A 90 27.04 -25.63 26.52
CA SER A 90 28.24 -26.46 26.67
C SER A 90 28.41 -27.53 25.58
N GLU A 91 27.33 -28.10 25.06
CA GLU A 91 27.40 -29.10 23.99
C GLU A 91 27.86 -28.48 22.67
N VAL A 92 27.51 -27.21 22.42
CA VAL A 92 27.89 -26.50 21.18
C VAL A 92 29.29 -25.89 21.27
N PHE A 93 29.60 -25.21 22.37
CA PHE A 93 30.81 -24.38 22.49
C PHE A 93 31.89 -25.00 23.39
N GLY A 94 31.61 -26.13 24.02
CA GLY A 94 32.54 -26.84 24.89
C GLY A 94 32.95 -26.06 26.14
N THR A 95 34.15 -26.35 26.64
CA THR A 95 34.67 -25.82 27.91
C THR A 95 35.48 -24.54 27.78
N SER A 96 35.84 -24.09 26.57
CA SER A 96 36.55 -22.84 26.35
C SER A 96 36.40 -22.32 24.92
N LEU A 97 36.17 -21.02 24.77
CA LEU A 97 36.09 -20.37 23.47
C LEU A 97 37.42 -19.68 23.09
N PRO A 98 37.84 -19.75 21.81
CA PRO A 98 39.00 -19.01 21.33
C PRO A 98 38.87 -17.50 21.57
N LYS A 99 39.92 -16.86 22.09
CA LYS A 99 39.90 -15.40 22.33
C LYS A 99 39.98 -14.64 21.00
N ARG A 100 39.30 -13.50 20.93
CA ARG A 100 39.28 -12.60 19.75
C ARG A 100 38.72 -13.29 18.50
N THR A 101 37.67 -14.07 18.68
CA THR A 101 37.01 -14.82 17.62
C THR A 101 35.52 -14.57 17.67
N ILE A 102 34.89 -14.46 16.51
CA ILE A 102 33.44 -14.43 16.36
C ILE A 102 32.95 -15.87 16.44
N HIS A 103 32.01 -16.13 17.33
CA HIS A 103 31.52 -17.48 17.63
C HIS A 103 30.17 -17.76 16.96
N LEU A 104 29.37 -16.71 16.74
CA LEU A 104 28.05 -16.81 16.14
C LEU A 104 27.82 -15.77 15.04
N ILE A 105 27.29 -16.23 13.91
CA ILE A 105 26.56 -15.39 12.97
C ILE A 105 25.07 -15.58 13.26
N VAL A 106 24.36 -14.49 13.53
CA VAL A 106 22.94 -14.47 13.82
C VAL A 106 22.21 -14.04 12.55
N ASP A 107 21.38 -14.93 12.02
CA ASP A 107 20.56 -14.68 10.85
C ASP A 107 19.09 -14.52 11.28
N PRO A 108 18.54 -13.29 11.23
CA PRO A 108 17.13 -13.03 11.52
C PRO A 108 16.20 -13.42 10.35
N THR A 109 16.73 -13.91 9.23
CA THR A 109 15.98 -14.03 7.96
C THR A 109 15.56 -15.45 7.55
N GLN A 110 15.79 -16.50 8.36
CA GLN A 110 15.34 -17.87 8.03
C GLN A 110 14.88 -18.67 9.26
N ALA A 111 13.74 -19.35 9.13
CA ALA A 111 13.34 -20.46 10.02
C ALA A 111 13.84 -21.81 9.44
N PRO A 112 14.29 -22.79 10.24
CA PRO A 112 14.70 -24.10 9.73
C PRO A 112 13.49 -24.93 9.30
N VAL A 113 13.58 -25.53 8.12
CA VAL A 113 12.62 -26.48 7.56
C VAL A 113 12.93 -27.86 8.14
N LEU A 114 12.12 -28.34 9.10
CA LEU A 114 12.07 -29.76 9.44
C LEU A 114 10.85 -30.42 8.79
N THR A 115 11.16 -31.50 8.09
CA THR A 115 10.28 -32.35 7.30
C THR A 115 9.18 -33.01 8.14
N ARG A 116 7.97 -32.49 8.04
CA ARG A 116 6.72 -33.25 8.22
C ARG A 116 5.80 -32.96 7.03
N THR A 117 5.03 -33.97 6.63
CA THR A 117 4.00 -33.93 5.58
C THR A 117 3.28 -32.57 5.49
N PRO A 118 3.02 -32.06 4.27
CA PRO A 118 2.73 -30.64 4.05
C PRO A 118 1.35 -30.28 4.60
N SER A 119 1.30 -29.89 5.86
CA SER A 119 0.36 -28.86 6.30
C SER A 119 0.88 -27.53 5.75
N PRO A 120 0.06 -26.74 5.04
CA PRO A 120 0.52 -25.49 4.45
C PRO A 120 1.14 -24.61 5.55
N PRO A 121 2.26 -23.92 5.30
CA PRO A 121 2.85 -23.00 6.27
C PRO A 121 1.80 -22.00 6.77
N PRO A 122 1.95 -21.48 8.01
CA PRO A 122 0.99 -20.56 8.60
C PRO A 122 0.59 -19.40 7.69
N ALA A 123 1.55 -18.85 6.92
CA ALA A 123 1.30 -17.80 5.94
C ALA A 123 0.47 -18.24 4.72
N GLU A 124 0.57 -19.50 4.29
CA GLU A 124 -0.26 -20.07 3.23
C GLU A 124 -1.67 -20.36 3.74
N LEU A 125 -1.81 -20.92 4.95
CA LEU A 125 -3.10 -21.10 5.63
C LEU A 125 -3.83 -19.76 5.86
N GLU A 126 -3.12 -18.71 6.28
CA GLU A 126 -3.65 -17.35 6.40
C GLU A 126 -4.11 -16.79 5.06
N THR A 127 -3.30 -17.01 4.01
CA THR A 127 -3.63 -16.56 2.65
C THR A 127 -4.87 -17.27 2.12
N GLU A 128 -4.98 -18.59 2.31
CA GLU A 128 -6.13 -19.38 1.91
C GLU A 128 -7.40 -19.00 2.70
N ALA A 129 -7.29 -18.82 4.02
CA ALA A 129 -8.40 -18.38 4.86
C ALA A 129 -8.92 -17.00 4.45
N PHE A 130 -8.02 -16.07 4.11
CA PHE A 130 -8.42 -14.77 3.58
C PHE A 130 -9.03 -14.86 2.19
N HIS A 131 -8.48 -15.67 1.29
CA HIS A 131 -9.09 -15.90 -0.04
C HIS A 131 -10.49 -16.48 0.07
N MET A 132 -10.71 -17.43 1.00
CA MET A 132 -12.03 -18.00 1.25
C MET A 132 -13.02 -16.94 1.75
N ARG A 133 -12.59 -16.07 2.66
CA ARG A 133 -13.42 -14.97 3.19
C ARG A 133 -13.65 -13.87 2.17
N LEU A 134 -12.67 -13.56 1.34
CA LEU A 134 -12.84 -12.68 0.19
C LEU A 134 -13.86 -13.27 -0.79
N GLY A 135 -13.80 -14.58 -1.03
CA GLY A 135 -14.82 -15.32 -1.78
C GLY A 135 -16.20 -15.19 -1.15
N LYS A 136 -16.29 -15.26 0.18
CA LYS A 136 -17.54 -15.02 0.92
C LYS A 136 -18.03 -13.58 0.76
N ILE A 137 -17.17 -12.56 0.87
CA ILE A 137 -17.54 -11.17 0.61
C ILE A 137 -18.08 -11.04 -0.82
N LYS A 138 -17.38 -11.62 -1.82
CA LYS A 138 -17.87 -11.61 -3.20
C LYS A 138 -19.26 -12.25 -3.30
N GLN A 139 -19.48 -13.39 -2.66
CA GLN A 139 -20.77 -14.06 -2.64
C GLN A 139 -21.84 -13.20 -1.95
N ASP A 140 -21.57 -12.67 -0.76
CA ASP A 140 -22.52 -11.92 0.04
C ASP A 140 -23.01 -10.66 -0.70
N PHE A 141 -22.10 -9.95 -1.37
CA PHE A 141 -22.37 -8.67 -2.04
C PHE A 141 -22.81 -8.79 -3.50
N PHE A 142 -22.30 -9.80 -4.24
CA PHE A 142 -22.50 -9.89 -5.69
C PHE A 142 -23.42 -11.04 -6.13
N GLN A 143 -23.93 -11.86 -5.22
CA GLN A 143 -24.94 -12.86 -5.56
C GLN A 143 -26.25 -12.22 -6.07
N PRO A 144 -26.99 -12.88 -6.98
CA PRO A 144 -28.30 -12.41 -7.42
C PRO A 144 -29.27 -12.24 -6.25
N GLY A 145 -30.04 -11.15 -6.23
CA GLY A 145 -31.01 -10.85 -5.17
C GLY A 145 -30.41 -10.10 -3.96
N ASN A 146 -29.10 -9.83 -3.95
CA ASN A 146 -28.53 -8.84 -3.04
C ASN A 146 -28.82 -7.42 -3.58
N THR A 147 -29.23 -6.49 -2.70
CA THR A 147 -29.58 -5.12 -3.08
C THR A 147 -28.45 -4.36 -3.79
N ILE A 148 -27.19 -4.56 -3.38
CA ILE A 148 -26.02 -3.96 -4.04
C ILE A 148 -25.77 -4.60 -5.40
N SER A 149 -25.86 -5.94 -5.50
CA SER A 149 -25.72 -6.66 -6.78
C SER A 149 -26.79 -6.23 -7.79
N ASP A 150 -28.04 -6.16 -7.35
CA ASP A 150 -29.17 -5.77 -8.18
C ASP A 150 -29.05 -4.31 -8.65
N PHE A 151 -28.63 -3.40 -7.77
CA PHE A 151 -28.33 -2.02 -8.13
C PHE A 151 -27.20 -1.91 -9.14
N LEU A 152 -26.06 -2.56 -8.90
CA LEU A 152 -24.92 -2.52 -9.82
C LEU A 152 -25.30 -3.09 -11.19
N ARG A 153 -26.12 -4.16 -11.22
CA ARG A 153 -26.65 -4.72 -12.46
C ARG A 153 -27.51 -3.71 -13.21
N MET A 154 -28.53 -3.13 -12.57
CA MET A 154 -29.38 -2.10 -13.18
C MET A 154 -28.58 -0.88 -13.65
N PHE A 155 -27.57 -0.48 -12.86
CA PHE A 155 -26.68 0.62 -13.18
C PHE A 155 -25.85 0.35 -14.46
N VAL A 156 -25.29 -0.86 -14.57
CA VAL A 156 -24.45 -1.32 -15.67
C VAL A 156 -25.26 -1.58 -16.94
N GLU A 157 -26.47 -2.11 -16.80
CA GLU A 157 -27.39 -2.37 -17.91
C GLU A 157 -27.99 -1.08 -18.49
N GLY A 158 -27.78 0.05 -17.82
CA GLY A 158 -28.23 1.36 -18.27
C GLY A 158 -29.66 1.71 -17.87
N GLU A 159 -30.28 0.90 -17.01
CA GLU A 159 -31.66 1.09 -16.53
C GLU A 159 -31.78 2.30 -15.60
N LEU A 160 -30.70 2.64 -14.89
CA LEU A 160 -30.63 3.85 -14.08
C LEU A 160 -30.21 5.04 -14.94
N SER A 161 -31.09 6.05 -14.98
CA SER A 161 -30.83 7.34 -15.61
C SER A 161 -29.68 8.06 -14.90
N LEU A 162 -28.77 8.64 -15.68
CA LEU A 162 -27.77 9.54 -15.14
C LEU A 162 -28.44 10.80 -14.57
N PRO A 163 -27.95 11.37 -13.46
CA PRO A 163 -28.46 12.63 -12.93
C PRO A 163 -28.45 13.71 -14.03
N GLU A 164 -29.56 14.42 -14.20
CA GLU A 164 -29.66 15.49 -15.19
C GLU A 164 -28.62 16.59 -14.93
N ALA A 165 -27.99 17.06 -16.01
CA ALA A 165 -26.87 17.99 -15.97
C ALA A 165 -27.20 19.39 -15.42
N ASP A 166 -28.49 19.69 -15.35
CA ASP A 166 -29.03 21.02 -15.08
C ASP A 166 -29.43 21.19 -13.60
N CYS A 167 -29.17 20.18 -12.75
CA CYS A 167 -29.57 20.20 -11.35
C CYS A 167 -28.41 19.89 -10.39
N CYS A 168 -28.51 20.40 -9.15
CA CYS A 168 -27.56 20.13 -8.08
C CYS A 168 -27.55 18.63 -7.74
N VAL A 169 -26.55 17.89 -8.20
CA VAL A 169 -26.37 16.48 -7.83
C VAL A 169 -26.07 16.36 -6.33
N LYS A 170 -26.99 15.75 -5.59
CA LYS A 170 -26.78 15.40 -4.17
C LYS A 170 -25.78 14.24 -4.10
N GLY A 171 -24.89 14.28 -3.10
CA GLY A 171 -23.93 13.19 -2.85
C GLY A 171 -22.49 13.45 -3.33
N LEU A 172 -22.21 14.61 -3.93
CA LEU A 172 -20.84 15.04 -4.18
C LEU A 172 -20.07 15.20 -2.85
N PRO A 173 -18.74 14.94 -2.83
CA PRO A 173 -17.93 15.13 -1.65
C PRO A 173 -18.10 16.55 -1.13
N LYS A 174 -18.24 16.71 0.20
CA LYS A 174 -18.34 18.04 0.82
C LYS A 174 -17.04 18.79 0.55
N ALA A 175 -17.03 19.71 -0.41
CA ALA A 175 -16.01 20.74 -0.46
C ALA A 175 -16.24 21.63 0.77
N TRP A 176 -15.26 21.70 1.68
CA TRP A 176 -15.34 22.59 2.84
C TRP A 176 -15.42 24.04 2.36
N LEU A 177 -16.61 24.66 2.43
CA LEU A 177 -16.81 26.08 2.19
C LEU A 177 -16.09 26.86 3.30
N ARG A 178 -14.90 27.41 3.00
CA ARG A 178 -14.12 28.25 3.93
C ARG A 178 -14.52 29.73 3.93
N SER A 179 -15.79 30.03 3.72
CA SER A 179 -16.33 31.38 3.92
C SER A 179 -17.55 31.28 4.82
N SER A 180 -17.39 31.73 6.07
CA SER A 180 -18.50 32.01 7.00
C SER A 180 -19.40 33.14 6.52
N SER A 181 -19.09 33.79 5.38
CA SER A 181 -19.82 34.92 4.82
C SER A 181 -20.76 34.56 3.66
N PHE A 182 -20.71 33.33 3.13
CA PHE A 182 -21.76 32.87 2.21
C PHE A 182 -22.97 32.39 3.01
N ALA A 183 -23.94 33.30 3.17
CA ALA A 183 -25.21 33.04 3.81
C ALA A 183 -25.83 31.72 3.33
N GLN A 184 -26.32 30.96 4.30
CA GLN A 184 -26.97 29.64 4.27
C GLN A 184 -28.20 29.51 3.33
N LYS A 185 -28.44 30.48 2.43
CA LYS A 185 -29.63 30.59 1.58
C LYS A 185 -29.38 30.39 0.07
N SER A 186 -28.16 30.06 -0.35
CA SER A 186 -27.85 29.75 -1.76
C SER A 186 -27.53 28.25 -1.92
N PRO A 187 -28.04 27.56 -2.95
CA PRO A 187 -27.79 26.14 -3.13
C PRO A 187 -26.28 25.91 -3.28
N ARG A 188 -25.82 24.87 -2.59
CA ARG A 188 -24.46 24.32 -2.59
C ARG A 188 -23.88 24.30 -4.01
N PRO A 189 -22.55 24.45 -4.21
CA PRO A 189 -21.98 24.60 -5.54
C PRO A 189 -22.47 23.48 -6.46
N ALA A 190 -23.22 23.88 -7.49
CA ALA A 190 -23.61 23.00 -8.57
C ALA A 190 -22.31 22.59 -9.28
N LEU A 191 -22.00 21.29 -9.27
CA LEU A 191 -21.24 20.75 -10.38
C LEU A 191 -22.16 20.97 -11.59
N TYR A 192 -21.95 22.06 -12.33
CA TYR A 192 -22.44 22.14 -13.70
C TYR A 192 -21.90 20.88 -14.36
N LEU A 193 -22.80 19.93 -14.66
CA LEU A 193 -22.45 18.66 -15.27
C LEU A 193 -22.06 18.99 -16.71
N LEU A 194 -20.78 19.28 -16.84
CA LEU A 194 -20.13 19.46 -18.12
C LEU A 194 -20.14 18.10 -18.78
N HIS A 195 -20.81 18.04 -19.91
CA HIS A 195 -20.91 16.86 -20.76
C HIS A 195 -19.53 16.17 -20.85
N PRO A 196 -19.34 14.98 -20.26
CA PRO A 196 -18.01 14.39 -20.05
C PRO A 196 -17.21 14.13 -21.33
N THR A 197 -17.91 14.03 -22.46
CA THR A 197 -17.34 13.82 -23.80
C THR A 197 -17.24 15.08 -24.66
N ARG A 198 -17.68 16.25 -24.16
CA ARG A 198 -17.52 17.55 -24.81
C ARG A 198 -16.89 18.49 -23.80
N PRO A 199 -15.55 18.54 -23.69
CA PRO A 199 -14.93 19.66 -23.00
C PRO A 199 -15.56 20.92 -23.57
N HIS A 200 -16.00 21.84 -22.71
CA HIS A 200 -16.46 23.14 -23.20
C HIS A 200 -15.39 23.62 -24.18
N GLN A 201 -15.79 23.85 -25.43
CA GLN A 201 -15.03 24.69 -26.34
C GLN A 201 -15.00 26.05 -25.64
N THR A 202 -14.05 26.22 -24.72
CA THR A 202 -13.57 27.54 -24.36
C THR A 202 -13.20 28.15 -25.69
N THR A 203 -13.87 29.23 -26.04
CA THR A 203 -13.62 30.02 -27.24
C THR A 203 -12.21 30.59 -27.17
N SER A 204 -11.20 29.75 -27.38
CA SER A 204 -9.80 30.07 -27.56
C SER A 204 -9.06 28.81 -28.01
N THR A 205 -8.05 29.03 -28.84
CA THR A 205 -7.14 28.11 -29.51
C THR A 205 -6.27 27.22 -28.58
N THR A 206 -6.76 26.86 -27.40
CA THR A 206 -6.01 26.18 -26.34
C THR A 206 -6.64 24.83 -25.96
N THR A 207 -5.82 23.78 -25.96
CA THR A 207 -6.21 22.41 -25.56
C THR A 207 -6.75 22.40 -24.12
N PRO A 208 -7.87 21.69 -23.82
CA PRO A 208 -8.40 21.60 -22.46
C PRO A 208 -7.37 21.05 -21.47
N PRO A 209 -7.32 21.54 -20.21
CA PRO A 209 -6.34 21.10 -19.22
C PRO A 209 -6.34 19.59 -18.95
N SER A 210 -7.51 18.95 -18.98
CA SER A 210 -7.68 17.50 -18.82
C SER A 210 -7.05 16.70 -19.96
N VAL A 211 -7.16 17.19 -21.19
CA VAL A 211 -6.56 16.57 -22.38
C VAL A 211 -5.03 16.71 -22.37
N ALA A 212 -4.52 17.91 -22.07
CA ALA A 212 -3.08 18.15 -21.96
C ALA A 212 -2.43 17.31 -20.83
N ALA A 213 -3.14 17.13 -19.72
CA ALA A 213 -2.68 16.27 -18.63
C ALA A 213 -2.66 14.78 -19.02
N LEU A 214 -3.69 14.28 -19.73
CA LEU A 214 -3.71 12.89 -20.21
C LEU A 214 -2.59 12.63 -21.21
N GLU A 215 -2.32 13.57 -22.11
CA GLU A 215 -1.19 13.50 -23.04
C GLU A 215 0.15 13.47 -22.30
N THR A 216 0.29 14.26 -21.23
CA THR A 216 1.47 14.22 -20.35
C THR A 216 1.59 12.87 -19.65
N ILE A 217 0.49 12.28 -19.17
CA ILE A 217 0.52 10.95 -18.54
C ILE A 217 0.93 9.86 -19.53
N SER A 218 0.42 9.93 -20.77
CA SER A 218 0.71 8.93 -21.80
C SER A 218 2.13 9.02 -22.32
N ASN A 219 2.70 10.23 -22.41
CA ASN A 219 4.02 10.46 -23.01
C ASN A 219 5.18 10.18 -22.04
N PHE A 220 4.93 10.08 -20.74
CA PHE A 220 5.98 9.87 -19.74
C PHE A 220 5.86 8.49 -19.09
N GLN A 221 6.78 7.60 -19.48
CA GLN A 221 6.85 6.22 -18.99
C GLN A 221 7.01 6.15 -17.47
N ASN A 222 7.76 7.07 -16.85
CA ASN A 222 8.06 7.03 -15.41
C ASN A 222 7.12 7.84 -14.51
N ASN A 223 5.96 8.32 -15.01
CA ASN A 223 5.00 9.04 -14.19
C ASN A 223 4.14 8.08 -13.34
N ASP A 224 4.72 7.56 -12.26
CA ASP A 224 3.97 6.82 -11.24
C ASP A 224 3.17 7.75 -10.31
N LEU A 225 3.50 9.05 -10.30
CA LEU A 225 2.84 10.11 -9.54
C LEU A 225 2.80 11.43 -10.32
N ILE A 226 1.64 12.09 -10.36
CA ILE A 226 1.44 13.45 -10.88
C ILE A 226 0.67 14.29 -9.86
N THR A 227 1.06 15.56 -9.70
CA THR A 227 0.42 16.49 -8.78
C THR A 227 -0.13 17.71 -9.52
N PHE A 228 -1.41 18.01 -9.33
CA PHE A 228 -2.04 19.20 -9.89
C PHE A 228 -1.96 20.37 -8.90
N PHE A 229 -1.23 21.42 -9.28
CA PHE A 229 -1.09 22.64 -8.50
C PHE A 229 -2.15 23.69 -8.86
N GLY A 230 -2.47 24.57 -7.90
CA GLY A 230 -3.27 25.76 -8.14
C GLY A 230 -4.12 26.20 -6.95
N VAL A 231 -4.63 27.44 -7.02
CA VAL A 231 -5.48 28.06 -5.99
C VAL A 231 -6.90 27.46 -5.96
N SER A 232 -7.66 27.69 -4.89
CA SER A 232 -9.05 27.21 -4.79
C SER A 232 -9.89 27.73 -5.95
N GLY A 233 -10.79 26.92 -6.49
CA GLY A 233 -11.66 27.31 -7.61
C GLY A 233 -10.99 27.36 -8.99
N CYS A 234 -9.69 27.08 -9.11
CA CYS A 234 -9.00 27.07 -10.42
C CYS A 234 -9.29 25.82 -11.28
N GLY A 235 -10.26 24.98 -10.89
CA GLY A 235 -10.72 23.84 -11.69
C GLY A 235 -9.94 22.54 -11.56
N LYS A 236 -9.10 22.33 -10.52
CA LYS A 236 -8.32 21.08 -10.33
C LYS A 236 -9.19 19.83 -10.20
N THR A 237 -10.14 19.83 -9.25
CA THR A 237 -11.11 18.74 -9.06
C THR A 237 -11.87 18.46 -10.35
N ARG A 238 -12.26 19.52 -11.07
CA ARG A 238 -12.91 19.41 -12.37
C ARG A 238 -12.01 18.74 -13.42
N ALA A 239 -10.76 19.17 -13.55
CA ALA A 239 -9.81 18.58 -14.51
C ALA A 239 -9.60 17.08 -14.24
N VAL A 240 -9.48 16.71 -12.98
CA VAL A 240 -9.33 15.33 -12.53
C VAL A 240 -10.58 14.47 -12.80
N VAL A 241 -11.77 15.01 -12.55
CA VAL A 241 -13.04 14.38 -12.90
C VAL A 241 -13.19 14.21 -14.42
N GLU A 242 -12.85 15.23 -15.20
CA GLU A 242 -12.83 15.18 -16.67
C GLU A 242 -11.82 14.16 -17.21
N MET A 243 -10.68 13.97 -16.54
CA MET A 243 -9.71 12.92 -16.90
C MET A 243 -10.27 11.52 -16.65
N LEU A 244 -10.86 11.27 -15.47
CA LEU A 244 -11.48 9.99 -15.12
C LEU A 244 -12.72 9.64 -15.97
N ALA A 245 -13.36 10.64 -16.58
CA ALA A 245 -14.38 10.40 -17.60
C ALA A 245 -13.76 9.87 -18.91
N GLN A 246 -12.54 10.30 -19.22
CA GLN A 246 -11.82 9.92 -20.44
C GLN A 246 -10.97 8.65 -20.29
N THR A 247 -10.64 8.22 -19.07
CA THR A 247 -9.84 7.01 -18.79
C THR A 247 -10.36 6.23 -17.59
N TRP A 248 -10.07 4.93 -17.53
CA TRP A 248 -10.39 4.12 -16.36
C TRP A 248 -9.49 4.48 -15.17
N GLY A 249 -10.07 4.62 -13.99
CA GLY A 249 -9.32 4.93 -12.78
C GLY A 249 -10.15 4.97 -11.49
N PHE A 250 -9.49 5.22 -10.37
CA PHE A 250 -10.10 5.38 -9.05
C PHE A 250 -10.13 6.83 -8.60
N TYR A 251 -11.18 7.22 -7.87
CA TYR A 251 -11.28 8.52 -7.17
C TYR A 251 -11.40 8.32 -5.65
N LEU A 252 -10.47 8.93 -4.90
CA LEU A 252 -10.37 8.91 -3.44
C LEU A 252 -10.42 10.33 -2.89
N ASN A 253 -11.12 10.54 -1.77
CA ASN A 253 -11.20 11.85 -1.09
C ASN A 253 -10.64 11.76 0.33
N GLY A 254 -9.70 12.65 0.67
CA GLY A 254 -8.94 12.62 1.92
C GLY A 254 -9.59 13.26 3.16
N SER A 255 -10.85 13.67 3.11
CA SER A 255 -11.47 14.55 4.12
C SER A 255 -11.76 13.93 5.52
N GLN A 256 -11.28 12.74 5.85
CA GLN A 256 -11.54 12.06 7.13
C GLN A 256 -10.26 11.70 7.92
N PRO A 257 -10.26 11.81 9.27
CA PRO A 257 -9.11 11.51 10.12
C PRO A 257 -8.89 9.99 10.30
N ILE A 258 -7.62 9.55 10.32
CA ILE A 258 -7.18 8.15 10.46
C ILE A 258 -5.91 8.10 11.36
N GLU A 259 -5.69 7.03 12.13
CA GLU A 259 -4.50 6.78 12.99
C GLU A 259 -3.56 5.67 12.43
N ASN A 260 -2.23 5.73 12.68
CA ASN A 260 -1.20 5.18 11.75
C ASN A 260 -0.40 3.91 12.13
N GLY A 261 0.13 3.28 11.05
CA GLY A 261 1.21 2.27 10.97
C GLY A 261 1.25 1.62 9.56
N LEU A 262 1.90 0.45 9.39
CA LEU A 262 1.67 -0.47 8.24
C LEU A 262 0.17 -0.72 7.98
N ASN A 263 -0.63 -0.58 9.04
CA ASN A 263 -2.07 -0.56 9.03
C ASN A 263 -2.67 0.44 8.04
N ILE A 264 -2.07 1.60 7.77
CA ILE A 264 -2.62 2.54 6.79
C ILE A 264 -2.41 2.10 5.37
N GLN A 265 -1.24 1.54 5.08
CA GLN A 265 -1.02 0.95 3.76
C GLN A 265 -2.00 -0.22 3.56
N ALA A 266 -2.28 -0.99 4.62
CA ALA A 266 -3.29 -2.04 4.59
C ALA A 266 -4.72 -1.50 4.42
N ILE A 267 -5.14 -0.49 5.19
CA ILE A 267 -6.43 0.17 5.05
C ILE A 267 -6.60 0.77 3.64
N THR A 268 -5.54 1.42 3.13
CA THR A 268 -5.50 1.91 1.74
C THR A 268 -5.64 0.76 0.75
N GLY A 269 -4.97 -0.37 1.01
CA GLY A 269 -5.11 -1.60 0.23
C GLY A 269 -6.53 -2.16 0.24
N CYS A 270 -7.20 -2.22 1.39
CA CYS A 270 -8.61 -2.63 1.51
C CYS A 270 -9.54 -1.69 0.72
N LEU A 271 -9.27 -0.38 0.77
CA LEU A 271 -10.04 0.64 0.05
C LEU A 271 -9.87 0.55 -1.48
N LEU A 272 -8.66 0.24 -1.96
CA LEU A 272 -8.41 -0.06 -3.38
C LEU A 272 -9.03 -1.39 -3.79
N LEU A 273 -8.92 -2.42 -2.94
CA LEU A 273 -9.49 -3.73 -3.19
C LEU A 273 -11.01 -3.66 -3.31
N ALA A 274 -11.70 -2.90 -2.44
CA ALA A 274 -13.13 -2.65 -2.55
C ALA A 274 -13.53 -2.13 -3.94
N ARG A 275 -12.80 -1.12 -4.44
CA ARG A 275 -13.05 -0.54 -5.78
C ARG A 275 -12.78 -1.52 -6.89
N LEU A 276 -11.72 -2.33 -6.78
CA LEU A 276 -11.41 -3.36 -7.76
C LEU A 276 -12.47 -4.47 -7.82
N LEU A 277 -13.04 -4.86 -6.69
CA LEU A 277 -14.10 -5.87 -6.64
C LEU A 277 -15.38 -5.38 -7.32
N VAL A 278 -15.77 -4.12 -7.05
CA VAL A 278 -16.92 -3.51 -7.73
C VAL A 278 -16.68 -3.39 -9.22
N LEU A 279 -15.49 -2.94 -9.63
CA LEU A 279 -15.15 -2.80 -11.05
C LEU A 279 -15.09 -4.16 -11.76
N GLU A 280 -14.51 -5.20 -11.13
CA GLU A 280 -14.54 -6.58 -11.63
C GLU A 280 -15.97 -7.02 -11.88
N TYR A 281 -16.87 -6.83 -10.90
CA TYR A 281 -18.28 -7.22 -11.03
C TYR A 281 -18.94 -6.48 -12.20
N CYS A 282 -18.81 -5.15 -12.28
CA CYS A 282 -19.42 -4.37 -13.37
C CYS A 282 -18.90 -4.80 -14.76
N LEU A 283 -17.59 -5.06 -14.89
CA LEU A 283 -17.00 -5.55 -16.14
C LEU A 283 -17.48 -6.96 -16.48
N SER A 284 -17.70 -7.81 -15.48
CA SER A 284 -18.16 -9.21 -15.67
C SER A 284 -19.56 -9.32 -16.28
N LEU A 285 -20.39 -8.27 -16.15
CA LEU A 285 -21.70 -8.19 -16.80
C LEU A 285 -21.61 -7.95 -18.32
N ASN A 286 -20.42 -7.60 -18.82
CA ASN A 286 -20.10 -7.51 -20.25
C ASN A 286 -21.04 -6.59 -21.07
N ARG A 287 -21.44 -5.46 -20.49
CA ARG A 287 -22.30 -4.44 -21.12
C ARG A 287 -21.51 -3.23 -21.59
N CYS A 288 -20.55 -3.45 -22.50
CA CYS A 288 -19.69 -2.38 -23.04
C CYS A 288 -20.46 -1.28 -23.81
N ASP A 289 -21.69 -1.59 -24.24
CA ASP A 289 -22.65 -0.67 -24.84
C ASP A 289 -23.20 0.36 -23.84
N ALA A 290 -23.33 -0.01 -22.57
CA ALA A 290 -24.03 0.77 -21.56
C ALA A 290 -23.12 1.26 -20.43
N PHE A 291 -22.22 0.40 -19.93
CA PHE A 291 -21.29 0.72 -18.86
C PHE A 291 -19.99 1.32 -19.41
N THR A 292 -19.95 2.65 -19.36
CA THR A 292 -18.87 3.49 -19.88
C THR A 292 -17.97 4.02 -18.76
N ARG A 293 -16.83 4.62 -19.15
CA ARG A 293 -15.91 5.33 -18.24
C ARG A 293 -16.62 6.43 -17.44
N ASP A 294 -17.56 7.14 -18.07
CA ASP A 294 -18.39 8.18 -17.44
C ASP A 294 -19.26 7.61 -16.31
N ARG A 295 -19.93 6.48 -16.56
CA ARG A 295 -20.73 5.79 -15.54
C ARG A 295 -19.86 5.34 -14.37
N TRP A 296 -18.70 4.76 -14.67
CA TRP A 296 -17.74 4.34 -13.64
C TRP A 296 -17.23 5.51 -12.79
N MET A 297 -16.91 6.64 -13.41
CA MET A 297 -16.51 7.86 -12.70
C MET A 297 -17.64 8.37 -11.79
N LEU A 298 -18.87 8.47 -12.31
CA LEU A 298 -20.01 8.98 -11.54
C LEU A 298 -20.34 8.09 -10.34
N LEU A 299 -20.27 6.77 -10.50
CA LEU A 299 -20.48 5.83 -9.40
C LEU A 299 -19.53 6.11 -8.23
N GLN A 300 -18.28 6.50 -8.49
CA GLN A 300 -17.28 6.80 -7.47
C GLN A 300 -17.40 8.19 -6.84
N VAL A 301 -17.82 9.19 -7.64
CA VAL A 301 -17.87 10.59 -7.20
C VAL A 301 -19.18 10.90 -6.47
N CYS A 302 -20.28 10.26 -6.86
CA CYS A 302 -21.59 10.46 -6.25
C CYS A 302 -22.38 9.14 -6.11
N PRO A 303 -21.87 8.16 -5.35
CA PRO A 303 -22.53 6.85 -5.20
C PRO A 303 -23.98 6.97 -4.72
N GLY A 304 -24.28 7.95 -3.85
CA GLY A 304 -25.63 8.23 -3.34
C GLY A 304 -26.56 9.01 -4.29
N ALA A 305 -26.13 9.35 -5.51
CA ALA A 305 -26.97 10.07 -6.47
C ALA A 305 -27.96 9.17 -7.23
N PHE A 306 -27.72 7.86 -7.25
CA PHE A 306 -28.47 6.91 -8.09
C PHE A 306 -29.60 6.21 -7.34
N GLU A 307 -29.37 5.82 -6.09
CA GLU A 307 -30.38 5.19 -5.25
C GLU A 307 -30.19 5.61 -3.78
N PRO A 308 -31.01 6.52 -3.24
CA PRO A 308 -30.85 7.05 -1.88
C PRO A 308 -30.99 5.99 -0.78
N THR A 309 -31.67 4.88 -1.07
CA THR A 309 -31.88 3.78 -0.11
C THR A 309 -30.71 2.81 -0.04
N ILE A 310 -29.79 2.88 -1.01
CA ILE A 310 -28.63 2.00 -1.06
C ILE A 310 -27.42 2.70 -0.43
N PRO A 311 -26.79 2.07 0.58
CA PRO A 311 -25.56 2.59 1.16
C PRO A 311 -24.47 2.65 0.09
N ASP A 312 -23.48 3.52 0.29
CA ASP A 312 -22.32 3.60 -0.60
C ASP A 312 -21.72 2.19 -0.77
N VAL A 313 -21.77 1.71 -2.02
CA VAL A 313 -21.34 0.37 -2.40
C VAL A 313 -19.87 0.15 -2.08
N PHE A 314 -19.03 1.17 -2.27
CA PHE A 314 -17.61 1.08 -1.95
C PHE A 314 -17.38 1.06 -0.45
N ASP A 315 -18.06 1.91 0.31
CA ASP A 315 -17.97 1.94 1.78
C ASP A 315 -18.45 0.63 2.41
N SER A 316 -19.54 0.05 1.89
CA SER A 316 -20.09 -1.21 2.39
C SER A 316 -19.10 -2.38 2.22
N ILE A 317 -18.51 -2.50 1.03
CA ILE A 317 -17.50 -3.54 0.74
C ILE A 317 -16.19 -3.24 1.49
N PHE A 318 -15.78 -1.97 1.55
CA PHE A 318 -14.59 -1.55 2.30
C PHE A 318 -14.69 -1.90 3.78
N ARG A 319 -15.83 -1.65 4.43
CA ARG A 319 -16.05 -2.03 5.82
C ARG A 319 -16.00 -3.54 6.02
N ALA A 320 -16.62 -4.32 5.13
CA ALA A 320 -16.52 -5.77 5.19
C ALA A 320 -15.07 -6.26 5.05
N LEU A 321 -14.28 -5.64 4.16
CA LEU A 321 -12.86 -5.94 4.02
C LEU A 321 -12.04 -5.52 5.24
N LEU A 322 -12.36 -4.39 5.87
CA LEU A 322 -11.73 -3.95 7.11
C LEU A 322 -12.08 -4.89 8.28
N ASP A 323 -13.33 -5.33 8.38
CA ASP A 323 -13.77 -6.27 9.41
C ASP A 323 -13.04 -7.61 9.27
N VAL A 324 -12.85 -8.09 8.04
CA VAL A 324 -11.99 -9.24 7.81
C VAL A 324 -10.56 -8.90 8.21
N TYR A 325 -9.98 -7.80 7.74
CA TYR A 325 -8.60 -7.43 8.06
C TYR A 325 -8.32 -7.31 9.57
N HIS A 326 -9.20 -6.65 10.33
CA HIS A 326 -9.05 -6.38 11.76
C HIS A 326 -9.58 -7.51 12.67
N GLY A 327 -10.56 -8.29 12.22
CA GLY A 327 -11.23 -9.32 13.02
C GLY A 327 -10.44 -10.63 13.17
N HIS A 328 -9.14 -10.64 12.86
CA HIS A 328 -8.35 -11.86 12.72
C HIS A 328 -7.19 -12.00 13.70
N ILE A 329 -7.08 -13.22 14.26
CA ILE A 329 -5.90 -13.74 14.94
C ILE A 329 -5.52 -15.05 14.21
N PRO A 330 -4.34 -15.14 13.55
CA PRO A 330 -3.40 -14.05 13.30
C PRO A 330 -3.95 -13.03 12.28
N ALA A 331 -3.63 -11.75 12.47
CA ALA A 331 -3.99 -10.69 11.53
C ALA A 331 -3.32 -10.91 10.18
N ILE A 332 -4.01 -10.64 9.07
CA ILE A 332 -3.46 -10.80 7.73
C ILE A 332 -2.23 -9.91 7.58
N SER A 333 -1.11 -10.52 7.20
CA SER A 333 0.10 -9.77 6.94
C SER A 333 -0.07 -8.82 5.76
N PHE A 334 0.50 -7.62 5.85
CA PHE A 334 0.49 -6.64 4.76
C PHE A 334 1.01 -7.21 3.41
N PRO A 335 2.08 -8.04 3.37
CA PRO A 335 2.52 -8.69 2.14
C PRO A 335 1.44 -9.54 1.46
N ASN A 336 0.62 -10.27 2.25
CA ASN A 336 -0.46 -11.09 1.72
C ASN A 336 -1.56 -10.19 1.14
N LEU A 337 -2.01 -9.17 1.87
CA LEU A 337 -2.98 -8.19 1.36
C LEU A 337 -2.49 -7.50 0.09
N LYS A 338 -1.20 -7.11 0.05
CA LYS A 338 -0.56 -6.52 -1.12
C LYS A 338 -0.58 -7.47 -2.32
N ARG A 339 -0.26 -8.76 -2.12
CA ARG A 339 -0.32 -9.77 -3.18
C ARG A 339 -1.74 -9.89 -3.74
N LEU A 340 -2.75 -9.96 -2.88
CA LEU A 340 -4.15 -10.01 -3.29
C LEU A 340 -4.59 -8.78 -4.07
N LEU A 341 -4.23 -7.59 -3.57
CA LEU A 341 -4.48 -6.32 -4.26
C LEU A 341 -3.89 -6.35 -5.67
N GLN A 342 -2.65 -6.79 -5.81
CA GLN A 342 -1.96 -6.88 -7.09
C GLN A 342 -2.61 -7.93 -8.01
N THR A 343 -2.95 -9.12 -7.50
CA THR A 343 -3.64 -10.16 -8.28
C THR A 343 -4.98 -9.65 -8.80
N GLN A 344 -5.75 -9.00 -7.94
CA GLN A 344 -7.05 -8.44 -8.30
C GLN A 344 -6.90 -7.28 -9.31
N PHE A 345 -5.88 -6.44 -9.16
CA PHE A 345 -5.57 -5.38 -10.12
C PHE A 345 -5.26 -5.96 -11.51
N HIS A 346 -4.39 -6.96 -11.60
CA HIS A 346 -4.07 -7.63 -12.86
C HIS A 346 -5.30 -8.26 -13.53
N LEU A 347 -6.21 -8.86 -12.74
CA LEU A 347 -7.47 -9.39 -13.24
C LEU A 347 -8.31 -8.29 -13.92
N VAL A 348 -8.51 -7.17 -13.23
CA VAL A 348 -9.27 -6.03 -13.74
C VAL A 348 -8.62 -5.45 -15.00
N GLN A 349 -7.29 -5.31 -15.02
CA GLN A 349 -6.59 -4.86 -16.22
C GLN A 349 -6.83 -5.79 -17.42
N ARG A 350 -6.79 -7.11 -17.20
CA ARG A 350 -7.08 -8.09 -18.26
C ARG A 350 -8.53 -7.97 -18.76
N LEU A 351 -9.49 -7.79 -17.85
CA LEU A 351 -10.89 -7.57 -18.21
C LEU A 351 -11.05 -6.29 -19.03
N LEU A 352 -10.44 -5.18 -18.61
CA LEU A 352 -10.48 -3.90 -19.33
C LEU A 352 -9.90 -4.00 -20.74
N SER A 353 -8.78 -4.71 -20.92
CA SER A 353 -8.19 -4.94 -22.24
C SER A 353 -9.11 -5.71 -23.19
N SER A 354 -9.92 -6.63 -22.68
CA SER A 354 -10.95 -7.31 -23.48
C SER A 354 -12.24 -6.51 -23.65
N TYR A 355 -12.50 -5.55 -22.76
CA TYR A 355 -13.74 -4.79 -22.70
C TYR A 355 -13.73 -3.56 -23.63
N ALA A 356 -12.56 -2.97 -23.87
CA ALA A 356 -12.39 -1.79 -24.71
C ALA A 356 -11.46 -2.11 -25.90
N SER A 357 -12.03 -2.58 -27.00
CA SER A 357 -11.31 -3.01 -28.21
C SER A 357 -10.62 -1.89 -29.00
N ASP A 358 -10.95 -0.63 -28.75
CA ASP A 358 -10.67 0.47 -29.69
C ASP A 358 -9.47 1.37 -29.34
N SER A 359 -8.66 1.05 -28.33
CA SER A 359 -7.45 1.82 -28.01
C SER A 359 -6.44 1.01 -27.20
N PRO A 360 -5.12 1.24 -27.32
CA PRO A 360 -4.18 0.75 -26.33
C PRO A 360 -4.59 1.29 -24.94
N PRO A 361 -4.48 0.49 -23.87
CA PRO A 361 -4.91 0.94 -22.55
C PRO A 361 -4.06 2.14 -22.12
N SER A 362 -4.72 3.30 -21.97
CA SER A 362 -4.16 4.41 -21.21
C SER A 362 -3.87 3.92 -19.79
N LYS A 363 -2.85 4.51 -19.15
CA LYS A 363 -2.50 4.18 -17.76
C LYS A 363 -3.76 4.28 -16.87
N PHE A 364 -3.98 3.27 -16.03
CA PHE A 364 -5.06 3.29 -15.06
C PHE A 364 -4.81 4.42 -14.05
N LEU A 365 -5.75 5.33 -13.85
CA LEU A 365 -5.51 6.45 -12.92
C LEU A 365 -5.91 6.09 -11.49
N VAL A 366 -5.16 6.54 -10.49
CA VAL A 366 -5.52 6.45 -9.08
C VAL A 366 -5.48 7.85 -8.49
N VAL A 367 -6.63 8.50 -8.45
CA VAL A 367 -6.78 9.88 -8.04
C VAL A 367 -6.99 9.99 -6.53
N LEU A 368 -6.23 10.87 -5.89
CA LEU A 368 -6.40 11.34 -4.53
C LEU A 368 -6.69 12.85 -4.55
N ASP A 369 -7.97 13.20 -4.38
CA ASP A 369 -8.43 14.59 -4.32
C ASP A 369 -8.48 15.13 -2.90
N GLU A 370 -8.37 16.45 -2.79
CA GLU A 370 -8.16 17.18 -1.54
C GLU A 370 -6.97 16.62 -0.73
N ALA A 371 -5.89 16.20 -1.41
CA ALA A 371 -4.73 15.53 -0.82
C ALA A 371 -4.04 16.37 0.28
N GLN A 372 -4.11 17.70 0.20
CA GLN A 372 -3.59 18.59 1.24
C GLN A 372 -4.30 18.39 2.58
N THR A 373 -5.56 17.93 2.58
CA THR A 373 -6.27 17.66 3.84
C THR A 373 -5.58 16.52 4.59
N LEU A 374 -5.07 15.50 3.91
CA LEU A 374 -4.27 14.43 4.50
C LEU A 374 -2.85 14.88 4.86
N SER A 375 -2.39 16.02 4.32
CA SER A 375 -1.19 16.66 4.84
C SER A 375 -1.47 17.39 6.14
N ASP A 376 -2.54 18.18 6.21
CA ASP A 376 -2.87 19.00 7.37
C ASP A 376 -3.36 18.17 8.56
N HIS A 377 -4.07 17.07 8.31
CA HIS A 377 -4.45 16.13 9.34
C HIS A 377 -3.25 15.25 9.72
N GLY A 378 -3.03 15.07 11.02
CA GLY A 378 -2.02 14.12 11.49
C GLY A 378 -0.60 14.68 11.61
N LYS A 379 -0.32 15.96 11.30
CA LYS A 379 1.01 16.62 11.43
C LYS A 379 1.65 16.52 12.83
N GLY A 380 0.95 16.04 13.85
CA GLY A 380 1.46 15.84 15.20
C GLY A 380 1.54 14.38 15.67
N TYR A 381 1.16 13.41 14.83
CA TYR A 381 0.90 12.03 15.28
C TYR A 381 1.94 11.02 14.80
N PHE A 382 2.87 11.39 13.91
CA PHE A 382 3.80 10.45 13.26
C PHE A 382 5.24 10.93 13.33
N MET A 383 6.17 10.06 13.71
CA MET A 383 7.61 10.32 13.68
C MET A 383 8.29 9.54 12.56
N SER A 384 9.21 10.19 11.85
CA SER A 384 10.09 9.55 10.87
C SER A 384 10.95 8.45 11.51
N HIS A 385 11.04 7.28 10.87
CA HIS A 385 12.00 6.24 11.27
C HIS A 385 13.45 6.57 10.85
N ALA A 386 13.62 7.48 9.87
CA ALA A 386 14.92 7.83 9.29
C ALA A 386 15.61 8.99 10.01
N GLU A 387 14.85 9.89 10.63
CA GLU A 387 15.35 11.09 11.31
C GLU A 387 14.57 11.26 12.61
N SER A 388 15.26 11.14 13.74
CA SER A 388 14.61 11.22 15.04
C SER A 388 14.12 12.65 15.29
N GLY A 389 12.82 12.89 15.12
CA GLY A 389 12.18 14.14 15.55
C GLY A 389 11.21 14.76 14.55
N ASP A 390 11.29 14.39 13.27
CA ASP A 390 10.45 15.04 12.26
C ASP A 390 9.06 14.42 12.19
N LEU A 391 8.07 15.29 12.38
CA LEU A 391 6.68 14.93 12.29
C LEU A 391 6.27 14.74 10.83
N ARG A 392 5.72 13.58 10.48
CA ARG A 392 5.28 13.27 9.10
C ARG A 392 3.75 13.36 8.99
N SER A 393 3.23 13.63 7.79
CA SER A 393 1.79 13.61 7.56
C SER A 393 1.30 12.22 7.13
N ILE A 394 -0.01 11.98 7.26
CA ILE A 394 -0.66 10.72 6.87
C ILE A 394 -0.71 10.53 5.35
N LEU A 395 -0.49 11.60 4.58
CA LEU A 395 -0.41 11.56 3.13
C LEU A 395 0.68 10.61 2.64
N SER A 396 1.87 10.59 3.27
CA SER A 396 3.00 9.74 2.88
C SER A 396 2.66 8.24 2.87
N PRO A 397 2.19 7.64 3.98
CA PRO A 397 1.84 6.22 3.98
C PRO A 397 0.65 5.89 3.06
N ILE A 398 -0.29 6.82 2.85
CA ILE A 398 -1.39 6.62 1.88
C ILE A 398 -0.83 6.52 0.46
N ILE A 399 0.05 7.44 0.06
CA ILE A 399 0.68 7.43 -1.27
C ILE A 399 1.50 6.15 -1.49
N HIS A 400 2.21 5.67 -0.48
CA HIS A 400 2.88 4.36 -0.53
C HIS A 400 1.89 3.18 -0.71
N GLY A 401 0.73 3.24 -0.07
CA GLY A 401 -0.36 2.29 -0.28
C GLY A 401 -0.88 2.31 -1.71
N LEU A 402 -1.13 3.51 -2.28
CA LEU A 402 -1.57 3.67 -3.67
C LEU A 402 -0.54 3.11 -4.66
N ARG A 403 0.75 3.33 -4.39
CA ARG A 403 1.86 2.80 -5.20
C ARG A 403 2.05 1.29 -5.09
N SER A 404 1.41 0.64 -4.13
CA SER A 404 1.52 -0.80 -3.95
C SER A 404 0.51 -1.60 -4.79
N ILE A 405 -0.38 -0.93 -5.53
CA ILE A 405 -1.44 -1.56 -6.33
C ILE A 405 -0.90 -2.46 -7.45
N SER A 406 0.28 -2.15 -7.99
CA SER A 406 0.99 -2.98 -8.96
C SER A 406 2.49 -2.81 -8.80
N SER A 407 3.25 -3.88 -9.06
CA SER A 407 4.71 -3.81 -9.19
C SER A 407 5.16 -3.16 -10.49
N ASN A 408 4.27 -3.06 -11.49
CA ASN A 408 4.55 -2.41 -12.77
C ASN A 408 3.97 -0.99 -12.77
N THR A 409 4.83 0.02 -12.65
CA THR A 409 4.48 1.44 -12.67
C THR A 409 4.06 1.96 -14.05
N GLN A 410 4.21 1.15 -15.11
CA GLN A 410 3.69 1.49 -16.44
C GLN A 410 2.17 1.29 -16.53
N ASN A 411 1.58 0.53 -15.60
CA ASN A 411 0.19 0.10 -15.70
C ASN A 411 -0.80 1.09 -15.06
N TYR A 412 -0.32 2.00 -14.22
CA TYR A 412 -1.15 2.97 -13.52
C TYR A 412 -0.37 4.26 -13.22
N CYS A 413 -1.10 5.32 -12.86
CA CYS A 413 -0.53 6.60 -12.45
C CYS A 413 -1.33 7.13 -11.25
N VAL A 414 -0.64 7.44 -10.14
CA VAL A 414 -1.27 8.12 -9.00
C VAL A 414 -1.37 9.61 -9.32
N VAL A 415 -2.55 10.19 -9.15
CA VAL A 415 -2.78 11.61 -9.38
C VAL A 415 -3.22 12.25 -8.08
N THR A 416 -2.48 13.24 -7.60
CA THR A 416 -2.87 14.01 -6.41
C THR A 416 -3.33 15.40 -6.81
N CYS A 417 -4.38 15.89 -6.16
CA CYS A 417 -4.86 17.25 -6.35
C CYS A 417 -5.41 17.82 -5.05
N GLY A 418 -5.38 19.14 -4.92
CA GLY A 418 -5.71 19.79 -3.66
C GLY A 418 -5.39 21.27 -3.64
N THR A 419 -6.18 22.06 -2.91
CA THR A 419 -5.95 23.51 -2.79
C THR A 419 -4.84 23.78 -1.78
N GLY A 420 -3.73 24.37 -2.23
CA GLY A 420 -2.64 24.76 -1.34
C GLY A 420 -1.66 23.63 -1.01
N ILE A 421 -1.50 22.64 -1.89
CA ILE A 421 -0.35 21.74 -1.86
C ILE A 421 0.91 22.62 -2.00
N GLY A 422 1.65 22.79 -0.91
CA GLY A 422 2.86 23.60 -0.83
C GLY A 422 4.11 22.83 -1.25
N ALA A 423 5.26 23.50 -1.17
CA ALA A 423 6.57 22.89 -1.44
C ALA A 423 6.85 21.73 -0.46
N ASP A 424 6.49 21.89 0.80
CA ASP A 424 6.69 20.89 1.86
C ASP A 424 5.82 19.63 1.60
N GLU A 425 4.56 19.81 1.19
CA GLU A 425 3.72 18.68 0.76
C GLU A 425 4.30 17.95 -0.45
N LEU A 426 4.87 18.69 -1.40
CA LEU A 426 5.49 18.11 -2.57
C LEU A 426 6.75 17.30 -2.21
N GLU A 427 7.57 17.79 -1.28
CA GLU A 427 8.73 17.06 -0.77
C GLU A 427 8.31 15.77 -0.06
N VAL A 428 7.21 15.78 0.69
CA VAL A 428 6.62 14.56 1.28
C VAL A 428 6.16 13.59 0.18
N LEU A 429 5.49 14.08 -0.87
CA LEU A 429 5.03 13.27 -2.01
C LEU A 429 6.20 12.66 -2.81
N LEU A 430 7.27 13.42 -3.01
CA LEU A 430 8.48 13.01 -3.75
C LEU A 430 9.41 12.11 -2.93
N SER A 431 9.55 12.35 -1.63
CA SER A 431 10.33 11.51 -0.71
C SER A 431 9.64 10.17 -0.43
N SER A 432 8.30 10.16 -0.42
CA SER A 432 7.50 8.93 -0.49
C SER A 432 7.56 8.28 -1.89
N GLY A 433 8.21 8.98 -2.82
CA GLY A 433 8.31 8.70 -4.24
C GLY A 433 9.37 7.67 -4.64
N GLY A 434 10.33 7.37 -3.77
CA GLY A 434 11.50 6.56 -4.14
C GLY A 434 12.41 7.19 -5.20
N ILE A 435 12.14 8.44 -5.62
CA ILE A 435 13.02 9.22 -6.48
C ILE A 435 13.72 10.24 -5.59
N GLY A 436 14.89 9.85 -5.10
CA GLY A 436 15.82 10.77 -4.43
C GLY A 436 16.48 11.72 -5.41
N ASN A 437 15.69 12.51 -6.15
CA ASN A 437 16.23 13.62 -6.93
C ASN A 437 15.71 14.92 -6.31
N SER A 438 16.65 15.70 -5.77
CA SER A 438 16.38 17.04 -5.28
C SER A 438 15.77 17.90 -6.40
N TRP A 439 15.01 18.90 -5.97
CA TRP A 439 14.39 19.93 -6.80
C TRP A 439 15.29 20.42 -7.95
N GLU A 440 16.61 20.48 -7.72
CA GLU A 440 17.62 21.02 -8.64
C GLU A 440 17.74 20.31 -9.99
N GLN A 441 17.27 19.06 -10.13
CA GLN A 441 17.39 18.31 -11.38
C GLN A 441 16.21 18.50 -12.36
N VAL A 442 15.10 19.13 -11.93
CA VAL A 442 13.93 19.36 -12.79
C VAL A 442 14.09 20.60 -13.68
N ASN A 443 15.13 21.42 -13.45
CA ASN A 443 15.40 22.67 -14.19
C ASN A 443 16.59 22.57 -15.17
N ARG A 444 16.80 21.44 -15.84
CA ARG A 444 17.73 21.35 -16.99
C ARG A 444 17.10 20.73 -18.23
#